data_AF-A0A950PS97-F1
#
_entry.id   AF-A0A950PS97-F1
#
_cell.length_a   1.000
_cell.length_b   1.000
_cell.length_c   1.000
_cell.angle_alpha   90.00
_cell.angle_beta   90.00
_cell.angle_gamma   90.00
#
_symmetry.space_group_name_H-M   'P 1'
#
loop_
_entity.id
_entity.type
_entity.pdbx_description
1 polymer ?
#
loop_
_entity_poly.entity_id
_entity_poly.type
_entity_poly.pdbx_seq_one_letter_code
_entity_poly.pdbx_strand_id
1 'polypeptide(L)' 'MSDFSLELNEDQLQIQKWVHDFAENVVRPVAHEWDEKEETPWPVIE' A
#
# COMPACT_ATOMS: atom_id res chain seq x y z
N MET A 1 -5.77 -26.02 18.00
CA MET A 1 -5.45 -24.58 18.01
C MET A 1 -4.29 -24.40 17.05
N SER A 2 -4.34 -23.43 16.15
CA SER A 2 -3.16 -23.10 15.34
C SER A 2 -2.08 -22.54 16.26
N ASP A 3 -0.89 -23.13 16.25
CA ASP A 3 0.26 -22.58 16.95
C ASP A 3 0.59 -21.19 16.39
N PHE A 4 1.10 -20.30 17.24
CA PHE A 4 1.56 -18.99 16.81
C PHE A 4 2.70 -19.13 15.79
N SER A 5 2.61 -18.40 14.68
CA SER A 5 3.65 -18.35 13.64
C SER A 5 3.92 -16.90 13.22
N LEU A 6 5.17 -16.62 12.87
CA LEU A 6 5.61 -15.35 12.26
C LEU A 6 5.59 -15.40 10.72
N GLU A 7 5.28 -16.56 10.15
CA GLU A 7 5.12 -16.70 8.70
C GLU A 7 3.78 -16.12 8.26
N LEU A 8 3.82 -15.36 7.16
CA LEU A 8 2.60 -14.90 6.52
C LEU A 8 1.93 -16.07 5.79
N ASN A 9 0.62 -16.16 5.92
CA ASN A 9 -0.17 -17.09 5.11
C ASN A 9 -0.31 -16.58 3.65
N GLU A 10 -0.82 -17.43 2.77
CA GLU A 10 -0.97 -17.10 1.34
C GLU A 10 -1.81 -15.84 1.09
N ASP A 11 -2.92 -15.67 1.82
CA ASP A 11 -3.78 -14.48 1.70
C ASP A 11 -3.02 -13.20 2.09
N GLN A 12 -2.25 -13.25 3.17
CA GLN A 12 -1.43 -12.13 3.63
C GLN A 12 -0.32 -11.77 2.63
N LEU A 13 0.33 -12.77 2.04
CA LEU A 13 1.33 -12.55 0.99
C LEU A 13 0.71 -11.94 -0.26
N GLN A 14 -0.49 -12.38 -0.64
CA GLN A 14 -1.23 -11.81 -1.75
C GLN A 14 -1.58 -10.35 -1.51
N ILE A 15 -2.09 -10.01 -0.32
CA ILE A 15 -2.39 -8.62 0.07
C ILE A 15 -1.13 -7.77 0.06
N GLN A 16 -0.03 -8.26 0.64
CA GLN A 16 1.25 -7.53 0.66
C GLN A 16 1.70 -7.18 -0.76
N LYS A 17 1.66 -8.15 -1.68
CA LYS A 17 2.01 -7.93 -3.09
C LYS A 17 1.13 -6.85 -3.71
N TRP A 18 -0.19 -6.95 -3.54
CA TRP A 18 -1.13 -5.99 -4.10
C TRP A 18 -0.90 -4.57 -3.58
N VAL A 19 -0.64 -4.42 -2.28
CA VAL A 19 -0.35 -3.11 -1.67
C VAL A 19 0.98 -2.55 -2.18
N HIS A 20 2.00 -3.39 -2.35
CA HIS A 20 3.28 -2.95 -2.91
C HIS A 20 3.14 -2.48 -4.37
N ASP A 21 2.40 -3.23 -5.19
CA ASP A 21 2.14 -2.88 -6.59
C ASP A 21 1.33 -1.57 -6.68
N PHE A 22 0.31 -1.39 -5.83
CA PHE A 22 -0.45 -0.13 -5.76
C PHE A 22 0.43 1.05 -5.33
N ALA A 23 1.25 0.87 -4.28
CA ALA A 23 2.15 1.91 -3.81
C ALA A 23 3.16 2.33 -4.88
N GLU A 24 3.66 1.38 -5.68
CA GLU A 24 4.59 1.66 -6.77
C GLU A 24 3.96 2.45 -7.91
N ASN A 25 2.79 2.01 -8.36
CA ASN A 25 2.22 2.51 -9.61
C ASN A 25 1.27 3.69 -9.42
N VAL A 26 0.73 3.88 -8.22
CA VAL A 26 -0.29 4.92 -7.94
C VAL A 26 0.22 5.96 -6.96
N VAL A 27 0.76 5.54 -5.80
CA VAL A 27 1.12 6.47 -4.72
C VAL A 27 2.47 7.15 -4.96
N ARG A 28 3.55 6.37 -5.19
CA ARG A 28 4.92 6.90 -5.37
C ARG A 28 5.05 7.95 -6.48
N PRO A 29 4.40 7.82 -7.65
CA PRO A 29 4.57 8.79 -8.75
C PRO A 29 4.08 10.20 -8.43
N VAL A 30 3.05 10.32 -7.58
CA VAL A 30 2.43 11.61 -7.23
C VAL A 30 2.83 12.11 -5.84
N ALA A 31 3.56 11.30 -5.06
CA ALA A 31 3.85 11.58 -3.66
C ALA A 31 4.54 12.94 -3.45
N HIS A 32 5.52 13.29 -4.29
CA HIS A 32 6.24 14.56 -4.17
C HIS A 32 5.35 15.78 -4.42
N GLU A 33 4.50 15.72 -5.44
CA GLU A 33 3.59 16.82 -5.78
C GLU A 33 2.60 17.11 -4.64
N TRP A 34 2.07 16.05 -4.01
CA TRP A 34 1.12 16.20 -2.91
C TRP A 34 1.78 16.56 -1.58
N ASP A 35 3.03 16.14 -1.36
CA ASP A 35 3.86 16.61 -0.24
C ASP A 35 4.09 18.12 -0.33
N GLU A 36 4.48 18.63 -1.49
CA GLU A 36 4.69 20.07 -1.72
C GLU A 36 3.41 20.91 -1.55
N LYS A 37 2.25 20.34 -1.87
CA LYS A 37 0.95 21.02 -1.70
C LYS A 37 0.46 21.00 -0.26
N GLU A 38 0.99 20.12 0.59
CA GLU A 38 0.50 19.88 1.96
C GLU A 38 -1.01 19.53 2.01
N GLU A 39 -1.54 18.87 0.99
CA GLU A 39 -2.96 18.54 0.84
C GLU A 39 -3.21 17.03 0.74
N THR A 40 -4.35 16.57 1.24
CA THR A 40 -4.77 15.17 1.08
C THR A 40 -5.13 14.88 -0.37
N PRO A 41 -4.55 13.83 -1.00
CA PRO A 41 -4.77 13.50 -2.40
C PRO A 41 -6.10 12.76 -2.61
N TRP A 42 -7.23 13.40 -2.32
CA TRP A 42 -8.57 12.82 -2.54
C TRP A 42 -8.75 12.23 -3.95
N PRO A 43 -8.32 12.90 -5.05
CA PRO A 43 -8.47 12.35 -6.40
C PRO A 43 -7.70 11.06 -6.68
N VAL A 44 -6.72 10.70 -5.83
CA VAL A 44 -5.92 9.47 -5.95
C VAL A 44 -6.55 8.33 -5.14
N ILE A 45 -7.34 8.66 -4.12
CA ILE A 45 -7.94 7.71 -3.17
C ILE A 45 -9.34 7.26 -3.62
N GLU A 46 -10.09 8.10 -4.34
CA GLU A 46 -11.42 7.81 -4.90
C GLU A 46 -11.43 6.64 -5.91
#